data_AF-A0A9P5DX11-F1
#
_entry.id   AF-A0A9P5DX11-F1
#
_cell.length_a   1.000
_cell.length_b   1.000
_cell.length_c   1.000
_cell.angle_alpha   90.00
_cell.angle_beta   90.00
_cell.angle_gamma   90.00
#
_symmetry.space_group_name_H-M   'P 1'
#
loop_
_entity.id
_entity.type
_entity.pdbx_description
1 polymer ?
#
loop_
_entity_poly.entity_id
_entity_poly.type
_entity_poly.pdbx_seq_one_letter_code
_entity_poly.pdbx_strand_id
1 'polypeptide(L)'
;MASAASQLRQKSWRRDEFLISTDPSLIPVDAVSNVFSSDEFYWAKPLPEDATREMLQNSLCFGLYDTDQDSPPPSPGNPTKEKSSTPKFIGIARCITDFATVIYITDVWVDPAYRSEGLGTWLMEC
;
A
#
# COMPACT_ATOMS: atom_id res chain seq x y z
N MET A 1 -19.42 18.45 -0.62
CA MET A 1 -18.16 18.29 -1.37
C MET A 1 -17.30 17.26 -0.66
N ALA A 2 -16.61 16.37 -1.38
CA ALA A 2 -15.70 15.40 -0.76
C ALA A 2 -14.47 16.13 -0.20
N SER A 3 -14.01 15.77 1.01
CA SER A 3 -12.80 16.35 1.62
C SER A 3 -11.54 15.99 0.81
N ALA A 4 -10.48 16.78 0.96
CA ALA A 4 -9.17 16.47 0.34
C ALA A 4 -8.69 15.07 0.74
N ALA A 5 -8.83 14.70 2.01
CA ALA A 5 -8.51 13.36 2.52
C ALA A 5 -9.28 12.25 1.79
N SER A 6 -10.59 12.42 1.59
CA SER A 6 -11.42 11.43 0.89
C SER A 6 -11.02 11.28 -0.59
N GLN A 7 -10.61 12.36 -1.25
CA GLN A 7 -10.20 12.32 -2.65
C GLN A 7 -8.83 11.67 -2.82
N LEU A 8 -7.88 11.95 -1.91
CA LEU A 8 -6.52 11.44 -1.99
C LEU A 8 -6.41 9.94 -1.65
N ARG A 9 -7.33 9.41 -0.84
CA ARG A 9 -7.38 7.98 -0.46
C ARG A 9 -8.09 7.07 -1.48
N GLN A 10 -8.41 7.60 -2.66
CA GLN A 10 -9.15 6.89 -3.71
C GLN A 10 -8.49 7.07 -5.08
N LYS A 11 -7.15 7.20 -5.09
CA LYS A 11 -6.35 7.34 -6.30
C LYS A 11 -5.65 6.03 -6.63
N SER A 12 -5.41 5.83 -7.92
CA SER A 12 -4.59 4.72 -8.40
C SER A 12 -3.80 5.12 -9.65
N TRP A 13 -2.65 4.48 -9.82
CA TRP A 13 -1.76 4.66 -10.95
C TRP A 13 -1.28 3.29 -11.43
N ARG A 14 -1.14 3.12 -12.74
CA ARG A 14 -0.60 1.91 -13.35
C ARG A 14 0.66 2.23 -14.13
N ARG A 15 1.63 1.32 -14.07
CA ARG A 15 2.86 1.35 -14.85
C ARG A 15 3.24 -0.09 -15.17
N ASP A 16 3.16 -0.44 -16.44
CA ASP A 16 3.34 -1.82 -16.92
C ASP A 16 2.42 -2.79 -16.14
N GLU A 17 2.97 -3.85 -15.56
CA GLU A 17 2.29 -4.82 -14.69
C GLU A 17 2.05 -4.34 -13.25
N PHE A 18 2.45 -3.12 -12.90
CA PHE A 18 2.34 -2.62 -11.53
C PHE A 18 1.17 -1.67 -11.32
N LEU A 19 0.63 -1.69 -10.10
CA LEU A 19 -0.44 -0.84 -9.62
C LEU A 19 -0.04 -0.18 -8.30
N ILE A 20 -0.20 1.14 -8.21
CA ILE A 20 -0.23 1.86 -6.94
C ILE A 20 -1.69 2.20 -6.63
N SER A 21 -2.12 1.98 -5.39
CA SER A 21 -3.42 2.40 -4.88
C SER A 21 -3.29 3.11 -3.54
N THR A 22 -4.07 4.17 -3.33
CA THR A 22 -4.17 4.85 -2.04
C THR A 22 -5.39 4.46 -1.21
N ASP A 23 -6.14 3.45 -1.66
CA ASP A 23 -7.23 2.87 -0.87
C ASP A 23 -6.65 1.99 0.25
N PRO A 24 -6.78 2.41 1.53
CA PRO A 24 -6.22 1.65 2.65
C PRO A 24 -6.89 0.29 2.84
N SER A 25 -8.10 0.07 2.29
CA SER A 25 -8.79 -1.23 2.38
C SER A 25 -8.14 -2.32 1.53
N LEU A 26 -7.31 -1.93 0.55
CA LEU A 26 -6.59 -2.87 -0.31
C LEU A 26 -5.25 -3.30 0.30
N ILE A 27 -4.78 -2.65 1.38
CA ILE A 27 -3.50 -2.95 2.00
C ILE A 27 -3.67 -4.11 2.99
N PRO A 28 -3.03 -5.28 2.74
CA PRO A 28 -3.17 -6.43 3.61
C PRO A 28 -2.42 -6.24 4.93
N VAL A 29 -3.16 -6.22 6.03
CA VAL A 29 -2.63 -6.03 7.39
C VAL A 29 -1.55 -7.07 7.73
N ASP A 30 -1.78 -8.34 7.37
CA ASP A 30 -0.82 -9.41 7.63
C ASP A 30 0.51 -9.19 6.88
N ALA A 31 0.46 -8.69 5.64
CA ALA A 31 1.69 -8.41 4.89
C ALA A 31 2.48 -7.25 5.52
N VAL A 32 1.79 -6.19 5.95
CA VAL A 32 2.44 -5.07 6.65
C VAL A 32 3.09 -5.55 7.95
N SER A 33 2.38 -6.36 8.74
CA SER A 33 2.91 -6.96 9.97
C SER A 33 4.14 -7.83 9.71
N ASN A 34 4.12 -8.64 8.65
CA ASN A 34 5.25 -9.47 8.23
C ASN A 34 6.45 -8.61 7.82
N VAL A 35 6.23 -7.53 7.06
CA VAL A 35 7.30 -6.58 6.67
C VAL A 35 7.90 -5.93 7.91
N PHE A 36 7.07 -5.44 8.85
CA PHE A 36 7.54 -4.79 10.08
C PHE A 36 8.25 -5.74 11.04
N SER A 37 8.04 -7.05 10.88
CA SER A 37 8.77 -8.11 11.60
C SER A 37 10.13 -8.41 11.00
N SER A 38 10.39 -7.99 9.76
CA SER A 38 11.61 -8.33 9.02
C SER A 38 12.80 -7.47 9.47
N ASP A 39 14.00 -8.04 9.40
CA ASP A 39 15.25 -7.34 9.72
C ASP A 39 15.50 -6.14 8.78
N GLU A 40 14.91 -6.14 7.58
CA GLU A 40 15.00 -5.02 6.64
C GLU A 40 14.27 -3.77 7.14
N PHE A 41 13.27 -3.95 8.00
CA PHE A 41 12.43 -2.88 8.52
C PHE A 41 12.87 -2.47 9.94
N TYR A 42 14.17 -2.30 10.12
CA TYR A 42 14.84 -2.17 11.42
C TYR A 42 14.34 -1.01 12.31
N TRP A 43 13.67 0.00 11.74
CA TRP A 43 13.19 1.18 12.47
C TRP A 43 11.80 1.04 13.08
N ALA A 44 11.07 -0.03 12.76
CA ALA A 44 9.76 -0.30 13.36
C ALA A 44 9.65 -1.73 13.87
N LYS A 45 8.54 -2.00 14.54
CA LYS A 45 8.14 -3.33 15.00
C LYS A 45 6.68 -3.54 14.64
N PRO A 46 6.22 -4.79 14.53
CA PRO A 46 4.82 -5.08 14.28
C PRO A 46 3.95 -4.48 15.38
N LEU A 47 2.81 -3.92 14.97
CA LEU A 47 1.77 -3.49 15.87
C LEU A 47 0.71 -4.60 16.00
N PRO A 48 -0.10 -4.60 17.06
CA PRO A 48 -1.35 -5.36 17.09
C PRO A 48 -2.20 -5.12 15.82
N GLU A 49 -3.00 -6.11 15.41
CA GLU A 49 -3.75 -6.07 14.14
C GLU A 49 -4.68 -4.85 14.05
N ASP A 50 -5.39 -4.56 15.12
CA ASP A 50 -6.28 -3.40 15.27
C ASP A 50 -5.52 -2.08 15.16
N ALA A 51 -4.38 -1.96 15.83
CA ALA A 51 -3.51 -0.79 15.75
C ALA A 51 -2.91 -0.61 14.34
N THR A 52 -2.56 -1.70 13.66
CA THR A 52 -2.09 -1.65 12.26
C THR A 52 -3.19 -1.14 11.34
N ARG A 53 -4.42 -1.63 11.51
CA ARG A 53 -5.59 -1.19 10.74
C ARG A 53 -5.87 0.30 10.97
N GLU A 54 -5.84 0.75 12.22
CA GLU A 54 -6.03 2.15 12.57
C GLU A 54 -4.91 3.04 12.00
N MET A 55 -3.64 2.60 12.06
CA MET A 55 -2.51 3.30 11.47
C MET A 55 -2.69 3.52 9.95
N LEU A 56 -3.11 2.49 9.22
CA LEU A 56 -3.40 2.57 7.78
C LEU A 56 -4.59 3.48 7.47
N GLN A 57 -5.63 3.44 8.31
CA GLN A 57 -6.80 4.31 8.17
C GLN A 57 -6.50 5.77 8.50
N ASN A 58 -5.57 6.06 9.41
CA ASN A 58 -5.25 7.42 9.83
C ASN A 58 -4.14 8.08 8.98
N SER A 59 -3.44 7.31 8.15
CA SER A 59 -2.37 7.80 7.27
C SER A 59 -2.79 7.78 5.79
N LEU A 60 -2.18 8.61 4.94
CA LEU A 60 -2.25 8.40 3.49
C LEU A 60 -1.22 7.32 3.12
N CYS A 61 -1.69 6.15 2.74
CA CYS A 61 -0.83 5.03 2.37
C CYS A 61 -0.88 4.82 0.86
N PHE A 62 0.24 4.38 0.29
CA PHE A 62 0.37 3.97 -1.10
C PHE A 62 0.74 2.49 -1.06
N GLY A 63 -0.20 1.61 -1.41
CA GLY A 63 0.07 0.19 -1.61
C GLY A 63 0.57 -0.04 -3.05
N LEU A 64 1.66 -0.78 -3.20
CA LEU A 64 2.22 -1.18 -4.48
C LEU A 64 1.93 -2.67 -4.73
N TYR A 65 1.45 -2.98 -5.92
CA TYR A 65 1.02 -4.31 -6.31
C TYR A 65 1.60 -4.72 -7.65
N ASP A 66 1.98 -5.98 -7.77
CA ASP A 66 2.22 -6.67 -9.03
C ASP A 66 0.90 -7.31 -9.50
N THR A 67 0.53 -7.03 -10.74
CA THR A 67 -0.75 -7.43 -11.34
C THR A 67 -0.61 -8.51 -12.40
N ASP A 68 0.52 -9.21 -12.46
CA ASP A 68 0.91 -10.18 -13.49
C ASP A 68 -0.29 -10.87 -14.20
N GLN A 69 -0.29 -10.69 -15.53
CA GLN A 69 -1.32 -10.88 -16.56
C GLN A 69 -2.67 -11.53 -16.14
N ASP A 70 -3.78 -10.81 -16.41
CA ASP A 70 -5.21 -11.18 -16.22
C ASP A 70 -5.86 -10.88 -14.84
N SER A 71 -5.20 -10.13 -13.97
CA SER A 71 -5.71 -9.75 -12.64
C SER A 71 -6.57 -8.47 -12.65
N PRO A 72 -7.89 -8.51 -12.39
CA PRO A 72 -8.69 -7.28 -12.19
C PRO A 72 -8.23 -6.54 -10.92
N PRO A 73 -8.43 -5.20 -10.82
CA PRO A 73 -8.08 -4.45 -9.62
C PRO A 73 -8.75 -5.03 -8.36
N PRO A 74 -8.08 -4.99 -7.20
CA PRO A 74 -8.57 -5.68 -6.02
C PRO A 74 -9.86 -5.01 -5.54
N SER A 75 -10.92 -5.82 -5.36
CA SER A 75 -12.25 -5.36 -4.93
C SER A 75 -12.49 -5.73 -3.47
N PRO A 76 -13.01 -4.82 -2.62
CA PRO A 76 -13.33 -5.16 -1.24
C PRO A 76 -14.56 -6.07 -1.17
N GLY A 77 -14.34 -7.36 -0.83
CA GLY A 77 -15.38 -8.26 -0.33
C GLY A 77 -15.89 -9.32 -1.30
N ASN A 78 -15.21 -10.47 -1.37
CA ASN A 78 -15.85 -11.79 -1.46
C ASN A 78 -14.84 -12.94 -1.29
N PRO A 79 -15.04 -13.89 -0.36
CA PRO A 79 -14.20 -15.08 -0.24
C PRO A 79 -14.88 -16.26 -0.96
N THR A 80 -14.64 -16.42 -2.26
CA THR A 80 -14.94 -17.70 -2.94
C THR A 80 -13.75 -18.11 -3.81
N LYS A 81 -13.32 -19.35 -3.60
CA LYS A 81 -12.18 -19.99 -4.25
C LYS A 81 -12.42 -20.15 -5.75
N GLU A 82 -11.94 -19.19 -6.54
CA GLU A 82 -11.58 -19.36 -7.95
C GLU A 82 -10.16 -18.80 -8.12
N LYS A 83 -9.41 -19.24 -9.13
CA LYS A 83 -8.11 -18.62 -9.50
C LYS A 83 -8.36 -17.21 -10.06
N SER A 84 -8.90 -16.33 -9.23
CA SER A 84 -8.96 -14.89 -9.40
C SER A 84 -7.60 -14.40 -8.91
N SER A 85 -6.66 -14.15 -9.83
CA SER A 85 -5.34 -13.64 -9.50
C SER A 85 -5.51 -12.27 -8.82
N THR A 86 -5.55 -12.26 -7.50
CA THR A 86 -5.54 -11.03 -6.72
C THR A 86 -4.17 -10.39 -6.90
N PRO A 87 -4.08 -9.10 -7.24
CA PRO A 87 -2.81 -8.38 -7.31
C PRO A 87 -1.97 -8.64 -6.06
N LYS A 88 -0.71 -9.01 -6.28
CA LYS A 88 0.24 -9.35 -5.21
C LYS A 88 0.77 -8.07 -4.61
N PHE A 89 0.59 -7.86 -3.31
CA PHE A 89 1.19 -6.74 -2.60
C PHE A 89 2.71 -6.89 -2.53
N ILE A 90 3.45 -5.90 -3.05
CA ILE A 90 4.92 -5.93 -3.19
C ILE A 90 5.59 -4.66 -2.64
N GLY A 91 4.85 -3.74 -2.03
CA GLY A 91 5.45 -2.54 -1.46
C GLY A 91 4.46 -1.58 -0.81
N ILE A 92 5.01 -0.65 -0.04
CA ILE A 92 4.24 0.40 0.64
C ILE A 92 5.07 1.69 0.77
N ALA A 93 4.38 2.83 0.77
CA ALA A 93 4.85 4.08 1.34
C ALA A 93 3.74 4.69 2.18
N ARG A 94 4.06 5.31 3.32
CA ARG A 94 3.08 5.90 4.22
C ARG A 94 3.38 7.35 4.52
N CYS A 95 2.33 8.17 4.56
CA CYS A 95 2.39 9.59 4.83
C CYS A 95 1.48 9.95 6.01
N ILE A 96 2.07 10.47 7.09
CA ILE A 96 1.31 11.07 8.19
C ILE A 96 1.06 12.54 7.80
N THR A 97 -0.21 12.93 7.69
CA THR A 97 -0.57 14.24 7.13
C THR A 97 -1.91 14.73 7.68
N ASP A 98 -2.07 16.06 7.72
CA ASP A 98 -3.35 16.74 7.93
C ASP A 98 -4.13 16.97 6.62
N PHE A 99 -3.59 16.49 5.49
CA PHE A 99 -4.13 16.67 4.13
C PHE A 99 -4.21 18.13 3.66
N ALA A 100 -3.46 19.04 4.29
CA ALA A 100 -3.51 20.47 3.98
C ALA A 100 -2.14 21.16 4.04
N THR A 101 -1.38 20.97 5.12
CA THR A 101 -0.20 21.81 5.42
C THR A 101 1.09 21.03 5.65
N VAL A 102 1.01 19.78 6.10
CA VAL A 102 2.19 19.00 6.47
C VAL A 102 2.09 17.56 5.99
N ILE A 103 3.23 17.01 5.60
CA ILE A 103 3.40 15.60 5.28
C ILE A 103 4.70 15.08 5.89
N TYR A 104 4.62 13.97 6.60
CA TYR A 104 5.77 13.20 7.07
C TYR A 104 5.75 11.83 6.41
N ILE A 105 6.73 11.57 5.54
CA ILE A 105 6.87 10.31 4.80
C ILE A 105 7.63 9.31 5.66
N THR A 106 7.13 8.09 5.75
CA THR A 106 7.71 6.97 6.49
C THR A 106 7.33 5.65 5.82
N ASP A 107 7.96 4.57 6.27
CA ASP A 107 7.58 3.20 5.92
C ASP A 107 7.62 2.93 4.40
N VAL A 108 8.60 3.52 3.73
CA VAL A 108 8.86 3.26 2.31
C VAL A 108 9.61 1.94 2.18
N TRP A 109 8.96 0.95 1.60
CA TRP A 109 9.52 -0.38 1.40
C TRP A 109 9.00 -0.99 0.09
N VAL A 110 9.89 -1.69 -0.61
CA VAL A 110 9.58 -2.49 -1.80
C VAL A 110 10.18 -3.88 -1.59
N ASP A 111 9.42 -4.91 -1.96
CA ASP A 111 9.85 -6.31 -1.91
C ASP A 111 11.21 -6.47 -2.63
N PRO A 112 12.21 -7.10 -1.98
CA PRO A 112 13.53 -7.31 -2.56
C PRO A 112 13.55 -7.86 -3.97
N ALA A 113 12.58 -8.73 -4.33
CA ALA A 113 12.49 -9.35 -5.65
C ALA A 113 12.13 -8.36 -6.76
N TYR A 114 11.58 -7.19 -6.42
CA TYR A 114 11.13 -6.14 -7.34
C TYR A 114 11.95 -4.84 -7.21
N ARG A 115 13.08 -4.88 -6.48
CA ARG A 115 13.98 -3.72 -6.35
C ARG A 115 14.80 -3.51 -7.62
N SER A 116 15.33 -2.30 -7.76
CA SER A 116 16.13 -1.85 -8.94
C SER A 116 15.31 -1.63 -10.22
N GLU A 117 13.98 -1.62 -10.14
CA GLU A 117 13.07 -1.31 -11.25
C GLU A 117 12.46 0.12 -11.14
N GLY A 118 13.02 0.95 -10.26
CA GLY A 118 12.54 2.33 -10.06
C GLY A 118 11.17 2.43 -9.37
N LEU A 119 10.63 1.34 -8.80
CA LEU A 119 9.33 1.32 -8.12
C LEU A 119 9.29 2.20 -6.87
N GLY A 120 10.40 2.27 -6.11
CA GLY A 120 10.52 3.16 -4.96
C GLY A 120 10.45 4.64 -5.35
N THR A 121 11.04 5.02 -6.50
CA THR A 121 10.91 6.38 -7.05
C THR A 121 9.50 6.65 -7.51
N TRP A 122 8.86 5.67 -8.18
CA TRP A 122 7.49 5.80 -8.65
C TRP A 122 6.49 6.05 -7.51
N LEU A 123 6.66 5.37 -6.37
CA LEU A 123 5.89 5.62 -5.15
C LEU A 123 5.96 7.08 -4.68
N MET A 124 7.05 7.80 -4.96
CA MET A 124 7.24 9.19 -4.55
C MET A 124 6.77 10.21 -5.60
N GLU A 125 6.54 9.78 -6.85
CA GLU A 125 6.08 10.64 -7.95
C GLU A 125 4.55 10.74 -8.05
N CYS A 126 3.83 9.74 -7.52
CA CYS A 126 2.36 9.67 -7.50
C CYS A 126 1.72 10.60 -6.45
#